data_AF-A0A1F7PTU0-F1
#
_entry.id   AF-A0A1F7PTU0-F1
#
_cell.length_a   1.000
_cell.length_b   1.000
_cell.length_c   1.000
_cell.angle_alpha   90.00
_cell.angle_beta   90.00
_cell.angle_gamma   90.00
#
_symmetry.space_group_name_H-M   'P 1'
#
loop_
_entity.id
_entity.type
_entity.pdbx_description
1 polymer ?
#
loop_
_entity_poly.entity_id
_entity_poly.type
_entity_poly.pdbx_seq_one_letter_code
_entity_poly.pdbx_strand_id
1 'polypeptide(L)'
;MARDTARATAEGRRIAYKDLRDWISALDAAGQLARVRAEVDWNCELAHVTRRTWDTLGDASPALLFENIKGYKAPGPSKIFVGTFRSWYRTAMMLGLDPDTTSRSALLRALRDRINDRERFLPPRVVASGPVKQNIVTGDKVDMTMFPVPMFGERDGGRFIGTMHSVITRDPDTGWVNVGTYRMMLHNGQETGIQIDPANQHIGQHYWKYIERNQPMPAAIVIGQEPALTFMAASPTLDPVSELDIAGAIRGEPIDVVKCETSDLYVPANAEIVLEGTIHPKERKLEGPGPEYAGYYANQPGMKPVFRCKAITFRDDPIFRATPEGHPINEDHMMLAITRPCTWRTRWRGRA
;
A
#
# COMPACT_ATOMS: atom_id res chain seq x y z
N MET A 1 -22.43 27.85 25.02
CA MET A 1 -20.99 28.21 24.96
C MET A 1 -20.06 27.11 25.48
N ALA A 2 -20.32 26.44 26.61
CA ALA A 2 -19.45 25.33 27.08
C ALA A 2 -19.67 23.96 26.39
N ARG A 3 -20.74 23.80 25.58
CA ARG A 3 -21.02 22.57 24.82
C ARG A 3 -20.35 22.53 23.45
N ASP A 4 -19.98 23.67 22.88
CA ASP A 4 -19.32 23.74 21.56
C ASP A 4 -17.80 23.54 21.67
N THR A 5 -17.19 23.96 22.79
CA THR A 5 -15.76 23.71 23.06
C THR A 5 -15.45 22.26 23.39
N ALA A 6 -16.40 21.50 23.98
CA ALA A 6 -16.23 20.06 24.23
C ALA A 6 -16.37 19.21 22.95
N ARG A 7 -17.08 19.72 21.92
CA ARG A 7 -17.19 19.05 20.62
C ARG A 7 -15.90 19.22 19.80
N ALA A 8 -15.26 20.38 19.91
CA ALA A 8 -13.97 20.67 19.30
C ALA A 8 -12.80 19.85 19.89
N THR A 9 -12.94 19.27 21.08
CA THR A 9 -11.94 18.36 21.67
C THR A 9 -12.16 16.88 21.33
N ALA A 10 -13.31 16.53 20.73
CA ALA A 10 -13.62 15.16 20.28
C ALA A 10 -13.41 14.95 18.77
N GLU A 11 -13.34 16.03 18.00
CA GLU A 11 -12.86 16.01 16.62
C GLU A 11 -11.33 16.05 16.65
N GLY A 12 -10.71 14.90 16.41
CA GLY A 12 -9.27 14.83 16.23
C GLY A 12 -8.80 15.90 15.24
N ARG A 13 -7.67 16.53 15.55
CA ARG A 13 -6.96 17.49 14.68
C ARG A 13 -7.02 17.00 13.22
N ARG A 14 -7.19 17.87 12.22
CA ARG A 14 -7.10 17.46 10.81
C ARG A 14 -5.66 16.98 10.52
N ILE A 15 -5.49 15.73 10.10
CA ILE A 15 -4.18 15.05 9.95
C ILE A 15 -3.98 14.64 8.50
N ALA A 16 -4.32 15.55 7.59
CA ALA A 16 -4.25 15.28 6.17
C ALA A 16 -2.78 15.34 5.72
N TYR A 17 -2.09 14.20 5.72
CA TYR A 17 -0.90 14.03 4.88
C TYR A 17 -1.38 13.95 3.43
N LYS A 18 -0.97 14.91 2.58
CA LYS A 18 -1.50 14.95 1.21
C LYS A 18 -1.07 13.74 0.40
N ASP A 19 0.16 13.28 0.65
CA ASP A 19 0.82 12.22 -0.09
C ASP A 19 1.96 11.57 0.73
N LEU A 20 2.75 10.72 0.07
CA LEU A 20 3.91 10.06 0.68
C LEU A 20 5.02 11.06 1.07
N ARG A 21 5.22 12.14 0.30
CA ARG A 21 6.30 13.11 0.53
C ARG A 21 6.02 13.93 1.78
N ASP A 22 4.78 14.40 1.93
CA ASP A 22 4.31 15.07 3.14
C ASP A 22 4.45 14.15 4.37
N TRP A 23 4.14 12.86 4.20
CA TRP A 23 4.31 11.88 5.27
C TRP A 23 5.79 11.68 5.66
N ILE A 24 6.68 11.52 4.68
CA ILE A 24 8.13 11.41 4.93
C ILE A 24 8.65 12.68 5.65
N SER A 25 8.24 13.87 5.22
CA SER A 25 8.59 15.13 5.90
C SER A 25 8.09 15.18 7.35
N ALA A 26 6.88 14.69 7.62
CA ALA A 26 6.35 14.63 8.97
C ALA A 26 7.11 13.63 9.86
N LEU A 27 7.51 12.48 9.31
CA LEU A 27 8.36 11.52 10.01
C LEU A 27 9.74 12.10 10.34
N ASP A 28 10.35 12.83 9.40
CA ASP A 28 11.64 13.50 9.60
C ASP A 28 11.56 14.52 10.74
N ALA A 29 10.52 15.37 10.71
CA ALA A 29 10.27 16.37 11.76
C ALA A 29 10.01 15.75 13.14
N ALA A 30 9.44 14.54 13.20
CA ALA A 30 9.19 13.80 14.44
C ALA A 30 10.38 12.92 14.90
N GLY A 31 11.52 12.95 14.20
CA GLY A 31 12.66 12.08 14.50
C GLY A 31 12.39 10.59 14.26
N GLN A 32 11.40 10.27 13.41
CA GLN A 32 10.95 8.91 13.09
C GLN A 32 11.48 8.41 11.74
N LEU A 33 12.36 9.16 11.09
CA LEU A 33 12.97 8.83 9.80
C LEU A 33 14.50 8.79 9.94
N ALA A 34 15.13 7.81 9.31
CA ALA A 34 16.56 7.84 9.03
C ALA A 34 16.79 7.79 7.52
N ARG A 35 17.67 8.67 7.04
CA ARG A 35 18.07 8.74 5.63
C ARG A 35 19.36 7.96 5.42
N VAL A 36 19.31 6.95 4.56
CA VAL A 36 20.46 6.11 4.20
C VAL A 36 21.04 6.64 2.89
N ARG A 37 22.14 7.41 3.01
CA ARG A 37 22.83 8.05 1.89
C ARG A 37 23.95 7.20 1.29
N ALA A 38 24.43 6.21 2.02
CA ALA A 38 25.36 5.23 1.48
C ALA A 38 24.71 4.51 0.28
N GLU A 39 25.51 4.13 -0.71
CA GLU A 39 25.02 3.26 -1.78
C GLU A 39 24.60 1.91 -1.17
N VAL A 40 23.41 1.44 -1.53
CA VAL A 40 22.86 0.15 -1.08
C VAL A 40 22.37 -0.63 -2.29
N ASP A 41 22.64 -1.93 -2.31
CA ASP A 41 22.17 -2.85 -3.34
C ASP A 41 20.69 -3.20 -3.11
N TRP A 42 19.89 -3.11 -4.18
CA TRP A 42 18.49 -3.56 -4.17
C TRP A 42 18.40 -5.08 -4.04
N ASN A 43 19.49 -5.79 -4.35
CA ASN A 43 19.60 -7.22 -4.21
C ASN A 43 20.02 -7.61 -2.79
N CYS A 44 19.05 -7.95 -1.95
CA CYS A 44 19.17 -8.45 -0.58
C CYS A 44 19.76 -7.46 0.45
N GLU A 45 20.73 -6.62 0.11
CA GLU A 45 21.41 -5.72 1.05
C GLU A 45 20.42 -4.75 1.72
N LEU A 46 19.57 -4.07 0.94
CA LEU A 46 18.56 -3.17 1.48
C LEU A 46 17.64 -3.86 2.50
N ALA A 47 17.22 -5.08 2.18
CA ALA A 47 16.36 -5.87 3.06
C ALA A 47 17.11 -6.27 4.34
N HIS A 48 18.39 -6.65 4.23
CA HIS A 48 19.24 -6.97 5.38
C HIS A 48 19.44 -5.77 6.30
N VAL A 49 19.76 -4.59 5.75
CA VAL A 49 19.89 -3.35 6.52
C VAL A 49 18.59 -3.04 7.25
N THR A 50 17.47 -3.05 6.51
CA THR A 50 16.13 -2.81 7.08
C THR A 50 15.83 -3.77 8.22
N ARG A 51 16.09 -5.07 7.99
CA ARG A 51 15.82 -6.12 8.95
C ARG A 51 16.68 -5.98 10.20
N ARG A 52 17.97 -5.73 10.03
CA ARG A 52 18.91 -5.53 11.14
C ARG A 52 18.49 -4.34 11.99
N THR A 53 18.06 -3.24 11.37
CA THR A 53 17.52 -2.08 12.09
C THR A 53 16.28 -2.43 12.92
N TRP A 54 15.36 -3.22 12.38
CA TRP A 54 14.16 -3.68 13.11
C TRP A 54 14.47 -4.61 14.27
N ASP A 55 15.36 -5.59 14.07
CA ASP A 55 15.71 -6.55 15.11
C ASP A 55 16.54 -5.91 16.23
N THR A 56 17.37 -4.91 15.92
CA THR A 56 18.21 -4.23 16.91
C THR A 56 17.45 -3.15 17.69
N LEU A 57 16.60 -2.35 17.04
CA LEU A 57 15.95 -1.20 17.69
C LEU A 57 14.48 -1.46 18.06
N GLY A 58 13.88 -2.56 17.63
CA GLY A 58 12.51 -2.92 17.99
C GLY A 58 11.49 -1.88 17.53
N ASP A 59 10.62 -1.40 18.41
CA ASP A 59 9.62 -0.36 18.07
C ASP A 59 10.24 1.02 17.85
N ALA A 60 11.45 1.25 18.36
CA ALA A 60 12.19 2.50 18.18
C ALA A 60 12.88 2.60 16.81
N SER A 61 12.80 1.56 15.97
CA SER A 61 13.36 1.61 14.62
C SER A 61 12.73 2.74 13.80
N PRO A 62 13.53 3.63 13.19
CA PRO A 62 13.01 4.64 12.29
C PRO A 62 12.46 3.99 11.02
N ALA A 63 11.59 4.71 10.30
CA ALA A 63 11.38 4.45 8.89
C ALA A 63 12.69 4.76 8.13
N LEU A 64 12.96 4.03 7.05
CA LEU A 64 14.21 4.19 6.30
C LEU A 64 13.90 4.72 4.91
N LEU A 65 14.56 5.81 4.55
CA LEU A 65 14.60 6.32 3.18
C LEU A 65 16.01 6.08 2.63
N PHE A 66 16.13 5.11 1.74
CA PHE A 66 17.34 4.85 0.97
C PHE A 66 17.37 5.82 -0.22
N GLU A 67 18.42 6.64 -0.30
CA GLU A 67 18.51 7.73 -1.28
C GLU A 67 19.45 7.42 -2.46
N ASN A 68 20.23 6.34 -2.34
CA ASN A 68 21.23 5.93 -3.33
C ASN A 68 21.19 4.41 -3.53
N ILE A 69 20.44 3.96 -4.54
CA ILE A 69 20.33 2.53 -4.88
C ILE A 69 21.27 2.21 -6.04
N LYS A 70 22.11 1.19 -5.84
CA LYS A 70 23.09 0.75 -6.84
C LYS A 70 22.44 0.46 -8.19
N GLY A 71 22.98 1.08 -9.24
CA GLY A 71 22.47 0.96 -10.62
C GLY A 71 21.34 1.93 -10.98
N TYR A 72 20.82 2.71 -10.03
CA TYR A 72 19.73 3.67 -10.25
C TYR A 72 20.19 5.09 -9.88
N LYS A 73 20.33 5.97 -10.88
CA LYS A 73 20.92 7.31 -10.70
C LYS A 73 19.88 8.39 -10.40
N ALA A 74 20.28 9.36 -9.57
CA ALA A 74 19.52 10.59 -9.34
C ALA A 74 19.91 11.70 -10.35
N PRO A 75 18.99 12.62 -10.70
CA PRO A 75 17.56 12.59 -10.39
C PRO A 75 16.86 11.47 -11.17
N GLY A 76 15.93 10.75 -10.53
CA GLY A 76 15.30 9.59 -11.12
C GLY A 76 14.78 8.60 -10.07
N PRO A 77 14.38 7.39 -10.48
CA PRO A 77 13.90 6.36 -9.57
C PRO A 77 15.06 5.74 -8.78
N SER A 78 15.70 6.52 -7.90
CA SER A 78 16.87 6.11 -7.11
C SER A 78 16.58 5.94 -5.63
N LYS A 79 15.30 5.99 -5.23
CA LYS A 79 14.88 6.03 -3.83
C LYS A 79 13.94 4.90 -3.47
N ILE A 80 14.16 4.30 -2.30
CA ILE A 80 13.27 3.31 -1.71
C ILE A 80 12.93 3.72 -0.28
N PHE A 81 11.64 3.69 0.06
CA PHE A 81 11.12 3.99 1.38
C PHE A 81 10.45 2.75 2.00
N VAL A 82 10.83 2.43 3.24
CA VAL A 82 10.36 1.25 3.98
C VAL A 82 10.11 1.55 5.45
N GLY A 83 9.39 0.67 6.16
CA GLY A 83 9.27 0.71 7.61
C GLY A 83 8.27 1.74 8.11
N THR A 84 7.28 2.13 7.31
CA THR A 84 6.26 3.10 7.74
C THR A 84 5.48 2.60 8.95
N PHE A 85 4.99 1.37 8.90
CA PHE A 85 4.07 0.83 9.90
C PHE A 85 4.74 -0.06 10.93
N ARG A 86 6.07 -0.16 10.90
CA ARG A 86 6.83 -0.91 11.91
C ARG A 86 6.97 -0.14 13.24
N SER A 87 6.00 0.69 13.61
CA SER A 87 5.98 1.46 14.86
C SER A 87 4.56 1.84 15.30
N TRP A 88 4.31 1.74 16.62
CA TRP A 88 3.06 2.25 17.21
C TRP A 88 2.99 3.78 17.14
N TYR A 89 4.13 4.46 17.31
CA TYR A 89 4.25 5.93 17.25
C TYR A 89 3.81 6.45 15.88
N ARG A 90 4.33 5.87 14.80
CA ARG A 90 3.96 6.25 13.43
C ARG A 90 2.50 5.92 13.12
N THR A 91 1.95 4.86 13.71
CA THR A 91 0.51 4.55 13.57
C THR A 91 -0.35 5.58 14.30
N ALA A 92 0.06 6.04 15.50
CA ALA A 92 -0.60 7.13 16.20
C ALA A 92 -0.60 8.41 15.39
N MET A 93 0.55 8.77 14.79
CA MET A 93 0.67 9.92 13.88
C MET A 93 -0.27 9.82 12.68
N MET A 94 -0.37 8.65 12.03
CA MET A 94 -1.27 8.44 10.89
C MET A 94 -2.75 8.63 11.27
N LEU A 95 -3.15 8.16 12.46
CA LEU A 95 -4.47 8.41 13.04
C LEU A 95 -4.61 9.81 13.65
N GLY A 96 -3.50 10.56 13.67
CA GLY A 96 -3.17 11.76 14.41
C GLY A 96 -3.76 11.89 15.79
N LEU A 97 -3.48 10.85 16.54
CA LEU A 97 -3.42 10.91 17.97
C LEU A 97 -2.06 11.45 18.39
N ASP A 98 -1.96 11.93 19.62
CA ASP A 98 -0.69 12.31 20.22
C ASP A 98 0.18 11.04 20.44
N PRO A 99 1.27 10.87 19.68
CA PRO A 99 2.02 9.62 19.68
C PRO A 99 2.77 9.37 20.99
N ASP A 100 3.01 10.41 21.82
CA ASP A 100 3.72 10.28 23.09
C ASP A 100 2.82 9.75 24.22
N THR A 101 1.51 9.98 24.13
CA THR A 101 0.53 9.61 25.17
C THR A 101 -0.41 8.48 24.73
N THR A 102 -0.32 8.04 23.47
CA THR A 102 -1.24 7.07 22.89
C THR A 102 -0.93 5.63 23.30
N SER A 103 -1.87 4.99 24.01
CA SER A 103 -1.81 3.54 24.25
C SER A 103 -2.25 2.72 23.03
N ARG A 104 -1.80 1.46 22.93
CA ARG A 104 -2.25 0.51 21.89
C ARG A 104 -3.77 0.34 21.84
N SER A 105 -4.41 0.35 23.01
CA SER A 105 -5.88 0.27 23.10
C SER A 105 -6.58 1.51 22.54
N ALA A 106 -5.94 2.69 22.65
CA ALA A 106 -6.46 3.92 22.07
C ALA A 106 -6.36 3.92 20.54
N LEU A 107 -5.26 3.41 19.96
CA LEU A 107 -5.13 3.20 18.51
C LEU A 107 -6.27 2.35 17.95
N LEU A 108 -6.50 1.19 18.58
CA LEU A 108 -7.56 0.26 18.21
C LEU A 108 -8.94 0.93 18.27
N ARG A 109 -9.25 1.65 19.35
CA ARG A 109 -10.52 2.37 19.48
C ARG A 109 -10.67 3.43 18.40
N ALA A 110 -9.65 4.27 18.21
CA ALA A 110 -9.68 5.33 17.22
C ALA A 110 -9.88 4.82 15.80
N LEU A 111 -9.15 3.77 15.40
CA LEU A 111 -9.35 3.16 14.08
C LEU A 111 -10.75 2.54 13.98
N ARG A 112 -11.14 1.73 14.97
CA ARG A 112 -12.44 1.05 14.98
C ARG A 112 -13.60 2.02 14.82
N ASP A 113 -13.56 3.14 15.54
CA ASP A 113 -14.64 4.12 15.53
C ASP A 113 -14.70 4.87 14.18
N ARG A 114 -13.59 4.98 13.44
CA ARG A 114 -13.56 5.54 12.07
C ARG A 114 -14.02 4.54 11.01
N ILE A 115 -13.62 3.27 11.10
CA ILE A 115 -13.92 2.28 10.05
C ILE A 115 -15.31 1.63 10.17
N ASN A 116 -15.96 1.74 11.34
CA ASN A 116 -17.30 1.17 11.57
C ASN A 116 -18.43 2.20 11.47
N ASP A 117 -18.10 3.49 11.35
CA ASP A 117 -19.06 4.57 11.19
C ASP A 117 -19.07 5.04 9.73
N ARG A 118 -19.97 4.45 8.94
CA ARG A 118 -20.08 4.74 7.50
C ARG A 118 -20.47 6.20 7.22
N GLU A 119 -21.07 6.90 8.16
CA GLU A 119 -21.44 8.32 8.00
C GLU A 119 -20.21 9.23 7.97
N ARG A 120 -19.06 8.75 8.46
CA ARG A 120 -17.79 9.47 8.43
C ARG A 120 -16.99 9.28 7.15
N PHE A 121 -17.39 8.32 6.31
CA PHE A 121 -16.66 8.02 5.08
C PHE A 121 -16.67 9.20 4.13
N LEU A 122 -15.51 9.51 3.56
CA LEU A 122 -15.31 10.65 2.69
C LEU A 122 -14.92 10.15 1.30
N PRO A 123 -15.89 10.04 0.36
CA PRO A 123 -15.62 9.58 -1.00
C PRO A 123 -14.50 10.39 -1.66
N PRO A 124 -13.72 9.78 -2.56
CA PRO A 124 -12.63 10.46 -3.25
C PRO A 124 -13.14 11.62 -4.10
N ARG A 125 -12.30 12.64 -4.27
CA ARG A 125 -12.59 13.81 -5.10
C ARG A 125 -11.88 13.65 -6.44
N VAL A 126 -12.64 13.63 -7.53
CA VAL A 126 -12.05 13.56 -8.87
C VAL A 126 -11.45 14.91 -9.22
N VAL A 127 -10.18 14.90 -9.65
CA VAL A 127 -9.45 16.07 -10.15
C VAL A 127 -8.94 15.82 -11.57
N ALA A 128 -8.72 16.90 -12.31
CA ALA A 128 -8.36 16.80 -13.74
C ALA A 128 -6.97 16.22 -13.98
N SER A 129 -6.03 16.45 -13.06
CA SER A 129 -4.65 15.96 -13.13
C SER A 129 -4.02 15.96 -11.74
N GLY A 130 -2.80 15.43 -11.63
CA GLY A 130 -2.04 15.35 -10.38
C GLY A 130 -0.56 15.08 -10.64
N PRO A 131 0.29 15.23 -9.62
CA PRO A 131 1.73 14.97 -9.73
C PRO A 131 2.08 13.60 -10.34
N VAL A 132 1.27 12.56 -10.11
CA VAL A 132 1.50 11.23 -10.67
C VAL A 132 1.56 11.22 -12.22
N LYS A 133 1.00 12.24 -12.88
CA LYS A 133 0.97 12.37 -14.33
C LYS A 133 2.15 13.18 -14.90
N GLN A 134 3.15 13.52 -14.09
CA GLN A 134 4.37 14.24 -14.55
C GLN A 134 5.12 13.47 -15.63
N ASN A 135 5.23 12.14 -15.46
CA ASN A 135 5.85 11.25 -16.44
C ASN A 135 4.84 10.16 -16.84
N ILE A 136 4.74 9.88 -18.13
CA ILE A 136 3.82 8.87 -18.69
C ILE A 136 4.60 8.01 -19.69
N VAL A 137 4.62 6.70 -19.46
CA VAL A 137 5.26 5.69 -20.33
C VAL A 137 4.22 4.68 -20.73
N THR A 138 4.03 4.45 -22.03
CA THR A 138 2.97 3.59 -22.56
C THR A 138 3.49 2.64 -23.65
N GLY A 139 2.76 1.56 -23.89
CA GLY A 139 3.05 0.61 -24.98
C GLY A 139 4.39 -0.10 -24.78
N ASP A 140 5.13 -0.31 -25.87
CA ASP A 140 6.36 -1.11 -25.85
C ASP A 140 7.50 -0.52 -25.01
N LYS A 141 7.39 0.76 -24.62
CA LYS A 141 8.37 1.43 -23.74
C LYS A 141 8.20 1.10 -22.27
N VAL A 142 7.09 0.44 -21.90
CA VAL A 142 6.83 0.05 -20.52
C VAL A 142 7.89 -0.95 -20.07
N ASP A 143 8.63 -0.55 -19.04
CA ASP A 143 9.58 -1.41 -18.34
C ASP A 143 9.59 -1.06 -16.85
N MET A 144 8.92 -1.90 -16.05
CA MET A 144 8.87 -1.80 -14.60
C MET A 144 10.25 -1.94 -13.93
N THR A 145 11.26 -2.49 -14.61
CA THR A 145 12.63 -2.60 -14.06
C THR A 145 13.37 -1.27 -14.06
N MET A 146 12.79 -0.22 -14.68
CA MET A 146 13.25 1.16 -14.52
C MET A 146 13.21 1.65 -13.06
N PHE A 147 12.41 1.00 -12.21
CA PHE A 147 12.39 1.25 -10.77
C PHE A 147 13.29 0.26 -10.01
N PRO A 148 13.81 0.66 -8.84
CA PRO A 148 14.72 -0.16 -8.04
C PRO A 148 13.94 -1.22 -7.25
N VAL A 149 13.26 -2.12 -7.95
CA VAL A 149 12.46 -3.20 -7.35
C VAL A 149 13.36 -4.10 -6.49
N PRO A 150 13.11 -4.28 -5.18
CA PRO A 150 13.99 -5.10 -4.34
C PRO A 150 13.89 -6.61 -4.64
N MET A 151 14.99 -7.31 -4.41
CA MET A 151 14.98 -8.73 -4.05
C MET A 151 15.22 -8.81 -2.55
N PHE A 152 14.27 -9.35 -1.78
CA PHE A 152 14.29 -9.21 -0.32
C PHE A 152 15.10 -10.31 0.37
N GLY A 153 15.17 -11.49 -0.23
CA GLY A 153 15.98 -12.59 0.26
C GLY A 153 16.58 -13.44 -0.83
N GLU A 154 17.68 -14.11 -0.49
CA GLU A 154 18.44 -14.97 -1.42
C GLU A 154 17.64 -16.15 -1.97
N ARG A 155 16.55 -16.52 -1.29
CA ARG A 155 15.67 -17.63 -1.69
C ARG A 155 14.40 -17.16 -2.38
N ASP A 156 14.21 -15.86 -2.55
CA ASP A 156 13.06 -15.32 -3.28
C ASP A 156 13.08 -15.84 -4.73
N GLY A 157 11.91 -16.23 -5.24
CA GLY A 157 11.76 -16.64 -6.64
C GLY A 157 12.01 -15.50 -7.64
N GLY A 158 12.04 -14.25 -7.18
CA GLY A 158 12.29 -13.08 -8.00
C GLY A 158 12.17 -11.77 -7.23
N ARG A 159 12.29 -10.66 -7.96
CA ARG A 159 12.13 -9.30 -7.43
C ARG A 159 10.65 -9.02 -7.15
N PHE A 160 10.34 -8.47 -6.00
CA PHE A 160 8.96 -8.20 -5.58
C PHE A 160 8.62 -6.71 -5.72
N ILE A 161 7.84 -6.38 -6.76
CA ILE A 161 7.42 -5.00 -7.06
C ILE A 161 6.25 -4.55 -6.18
N GLY A 162 5.43 -5.50 -5.73
CA GLY A 162 4.29 -5.19 -4.88
C GLY A 162 4.44 -5.84 -3.51
N THR A 163 4.97 -5.11 -2.53
CA THR A 163 4.95 -5.52 -1.09
C THR A 163 4.32 -4.48 -0.17
N MET A 164 4.44 -3.17 -0.50
CA MET A 164 3.76 -2.09 0.24
C MET A 164 3.12 -1.10 -0.75
N HIS A 165 2.01 -1.54 -1.35
CA HIS A 165 1.35 -0.88 -2.48
C HIS A 165 -0.17 -1.03 -2.35
N SER A 166 -0.92 -0.56 -3.35
CA SER A 166 -2.37 -0.72 -3.41
C SER A 166 -2.83 -1.04 -4.81
N VAL A 167 -3.59 -2.13 -4.96
CA VAL A 167 -4.18 -2.58 -6.21
C VAL A 167 -5.63 -2.16 -6.23
N ILE A 168 -5.98 -1.30 -7.17
CA ILE A 168 -7.32 -0.80 -7.41
C ILE A 168 -7.98 -1.65 -8.50
N THR A 169 -9.14 -2.20 -8.20
CA THR A 169 -9.98 -2.95 -9.14
C THR A 169 -11.45 -2.54 -8.97
N ARG A 170 -12.26 -2.83 -9.98
CA ARG A 170 -13.67 -2.47 -10.00
C ARG A 170 -14.54 -3.68 -10.35
N ASP A 171 -15.57 -3.91 -9.53
CA ASP A 171 -16.61 -4.88 -9.81
C ASP A 171 -17.32 -4.53 -11.13
N PRO A 172 -17.39 -5.46 -12.11
CA PRO A 172 -17.97 -5.16 -13.42
C PRO A 172 -19.49 -4.99 -13.40
N ASP A 173 -20.18 -5.45 -12.36
CA ASP A 173 -21.65 -5.36 -12.25
C ASP A 173 -22.09 -4.15 -11.43
N THR A 174 -21.48 -3.93 -10.28
CA THR A 174 -21.93 -2.93 -9.31
C THR A 174 -21.14 -1.63 -9.39
N GLY A 175 -19.95 -1.66 -10.00
CA GLY A 175 -19.00 -0.56 -9.98
C GLY A 175 -18.29 -0.35 -8.63
N TRP A 176 -18.45 -1.28 -7.68
CA TRP A 176 -17.73 -1.25 -6.41
C TRP A 176 -16.21 -1.24 -6.64
N VAL A 177 -15.53 -0.27 -6.01
CA VAL A 177 -14.08 -0.13 -6.06
C VAL A 177 -13.45 -0.77 -4.84
N ASN A 178 -12.56 -1.74 -5.07
CA ASN A 178 -11.71 -2.34 -4.06
C ASN A 178 -10.28 -1.80 -4.20
N VAL A 179 -9.67 -1.45 -3.08
CA VAL A 179 -8.23 -1.16 -2.99
C VAL A 179 -7.60 -2.13 -2.01
N GLY A 180 -6.71 -2.99 -2.48
CA GLY A 180 -6.09 -3.98 -1.61
C GLY A 180 -4.61 -4.22 -1.89
N THR A 181 -3.89 -4.75 -0.90
CA THR A 181 -2.47 -5.14 -1.06
C THR A 181 -2.39 -6.61 -1.43
N TYR A 182 -1.81 -6.93 -2.60
CA TYR A 182 -1.68 -8.30 -3.09
C TYR A 182 -0.27 -8.50 -3.64
N ARG A 183 0.51 -9.43 -3.07
CA ARG A 183 1.93 -9.56 -3.42
C ARG A 183 2.14 -9.72 -4.93
N MET A 184 3.11 -8.99 -5.50
CA MET A 184 3.44 -9.03 -6.92
C MET A 184 4.93 -9.31 -7.17
N MET A 185 5.22 -10.41 -7.86
CA MET A 185 6.58 -10.79 -8.26
C MET A 185 6.79 -10.47 -9.74
N LEU A 186 7.90 -9.80 -10.05
CA LEU A 186 8.26 -9.39 -11.39
C LEU A 186 8.74 -10.60 -12.21
N HIS A 187 8.15 -10.83 -13.38
CA HIS A 187 8.61 -11.84 -14.35
C HIS A 187 9.52 -11.25 -15.41
N ASN A 188 9.19 -10.04 -15.87
CA ASN A 188 9.95 -9.25 -16.82
C ASN A 188 9.51 -7.77 -16.69
N GLY A 189 10.00 -6.89 -17.57
CA GLY A 189 9.66 -5.46 -17.55
C GLY A 189 8.17 -5.13 -17.68
N GLN A 190 7.31 -6.04 -18.15
CA GLN A 190 5.89 -5.75 -18.42
C GLN A 190 4.92 -6.65 -17.64
N GLU A 191 5.39 -7.73 -17.04
CA GLU A 191 4.55 -8.76 -16.46
C GLU A 191 4.94 -9.09 -15.02
N THR A 192 3.92 -9.27 -14.18
CA THR A 192 4.08 -9.78 -12.82
C THR A 192 3.11 -10.93 -12.56
N GLY A 193 3.48 -11.83 -11.67
CA GLY A 193 2.51 -12.63 -10.93
C GLY A 193 1.83 -11.76 -9.89
N ILE A 194 0.56 -12.02 -9.58
CA ILE A 194 -0.18 -11.36 -8.49
C ILE A 194 -0.92 -12.37 -7.62
N GLN A 195 -0.74 -12.29 -6.30
CA GLN A 195 -1.35 -13.20 -5.35
C GLN A 195 -2.80 -12.82 -5.04
N ILE A 196 -3.72 -13.44 -5.77
CA ILE A 196 -5.17 -13.33 -5.55
C ILE A 196 -5.66 -14.59 -4.84
N ASP A 197 -6.33 -14.44 -3.69
CA ASP A 197 -7.18 -15.48 -3.11
C ASP A 197 -8.62 -15.26 -3.59
N PRO A 198 -9.10 -16.09 -4.54
CA PRO A 198 -10.41 -15.89 -5.15
C PRO A 198 -11.57 -16.11 -4.17
N ALA A 199 -11.38 -16.84 -3.07
CA ALA A 199 -12.45 -17.22 -2.16
C ALA A 199 -12.65 -16.22 -1.01
N ASN A 200 -11.59 -15.52 -0.59
CA ASN A 200 -11.60 -14.77 0.67
C ASN A 200 -11.25 -13.28 0.56
N GLN A 201 -10.86 -12.80 -0.63
CA GLN A 201 -10.48 -11.40 -0.87
C GLN A 201 -11.44 -10.72 -1.85
N HIS A 202 -11.65 -9.40 -1.69
CA HIS A 202 -12.55 -8.63 -2.55
C HIS A 202 -12.04 -8.57 -4.01
N ILE A 203 -10.72 -8.44 -4.23
CA ILE A 203 -10.14 -8.62 -5.57
C ILE A 203 -10.50 -9.98 -6.17
N GLY A 204 -10.61 -11.03 -5.34
CA GLY A 204 -11.01 -12.37 -5.74
C GLY A 204 -12.45 -12.42 -6.24
N GLN A 205 -13.37 -11.75 -5.51
CA GLN A 205 -14.77 -11.60 -5.91
C GLN A 205 -14.88 -10.87 -7.26
N HIS A 206 -14.12 -9.79 -7.46
CA HIS A 206 -14.04 -9.11 -8.75
C HIS A 206 -13.47 -10.03 -9.82
N TYR A 207 -12.36 -10.70 -9.52
CA TYR A 207 -11.63 -11.52 -10.49
C TYR A 207 -12.46 -12.69 -11.02
N TRP A 208 -13.25 -13.36 -10.17
CA TRP A 208 -14.16 -14.43 -10.60
C TRP A 208 -15.14 -13.97 -11.67
N LYS A 209 -15.73 -12.80 -11.48
CA LYS A 209 -16.66 -12.19 -12.42
C LYS A 209 -16.00 -11.94 -13.79
N TYR A 210 -14.75 -11.50 -13.83
CA TYR A 210 -14.01 -11.36 -15.09
C TYR A 210 -13.61 -12.71 -15.71
N ILE A 211 -13.34 -13.74 -14.89
CA ILE A 211 -13.13 -15.12 -15.38
C ILE A 211 -14.37 -15.66 -16.08
N GLU A 212 -15.55 -15.55 -15.45
CA GLU A 212 -16.82 -16.01 -16.01
C GLU A 212 -17.14 -15.34 -17.35
N ARG A 213 -16.79 -14.06 -17.48
CA ARG A 213 -16.94 -13.28 -18.73
C ARG A 213 -15.83 -13.53 -19.75
N ASN A 214 -14.76 -14.24 -19.38
CA ASN A 214 -13.53 -14.36 -20.17
C ASN A 214 -12.99 -13.00 -20.65
N GLN A 215 -13.03 -11.99 -19.76
CA GLN A 215 -12.56 -10.63 -20.04
C GLN A 215 -11.33 -10.30 -19.19
N PRO A 216 -10.33 -9.57 -19.73
CA PRO A 216 -9.24 -9.05 -18.92
C PRO A 216 -9.78 -8.08 -17.86
N MET A 217 -9.40 -8.27 -16.59
CA MET A 217 -9.79 -7.37 -15.50
C MET A 217 -8.86 -6.16 -15.48
N PRO A 218 -9.35 -4.91 -15.65
CA PRO A 218 -8.53 -3.72 -15.43
C PRO A 218 -8.04 -3.66 -13.99
N ALA A 219 -6.77 -3.32 -13.81
CA ALA A 219 -6.17 -3.11 -12.51
C ALA A 219 -5.16 -1.95 -12.57
N ALA A 220 -5.10 -1.17 -11.49
CA ALA A 220 -4.10 -0.13 -11.31
C ALA A 220 -3.35 -0.34 -9.99
N ILE A 221 -2.03 -0.39 -10.05
CA ILE A 221 -1.14 -0.68 -8.93
C ILE A 221 -0.49 0.63 -8.53
N VAL A 222 -0.76 1.10 -7.32
CA VAL A 222 -0.29 2.36 -6.77
C VAL A 222 0.83 2.08 -5.79
N ILE A 223 2.03 2.54 -6.11
CA ILE A 223 3.23 2.41 -5.27
C ILE A 223 3.59 3.81 -4.78
N GLY A 224 3.64 3.96 -3.45
CA GLY A 224 3.93 5.23 -2.81
C GLY A 224 2.74 6.20 -2.83
N GLN A 225 1.83 6.05 -1.88
CA GLN A 225 0.71 6.96 -1.64
C GLN A 225 0.68 7.35 -0.16
N GLU A 226 -0.28 8.19 0.21
CA GLU A 226 -0.52 8.60 1.59
C GLU A 226 -0.73 7.39 2.54
N PRO A 227 -0.33 7.50 3.82
CA PRO A 227 -0.24 6.35 4.72
C PRO A 227 -1.59 5.69 5.05
N ALA A 228 -2.69 6.42 5.22
CA ALA A 228 -3.98 5.84 5.61
C ALA A 228 -4.52 4.87 4.55
N LEU A 229 -4.46 5.22 3.26
CA LEU A 229 -4.88 4.34 2.17
C LEU A 229 -4.02 3.08 2.09
N THR A 230 -2.69 3.19 2.22
CA THR A 230 -1.84 1.99 2.25
C THR A 230 -2.16 1.12 3.47
N PHE A 231 -2.46 1.74 4.61
CA PHE A 231 -2.84 1.01 5.81
C PHE A 231 -4.15 0.25 5.65
N MET A 232 -5.15 0.90 5.04
CA MET A 232 -6.46 0.30 4.80
C MET A 232 -6.45 -0.73 3.67
N ALA A 233 -5.61 -0.59 2.65
CA ALA A 233 -5.46 -1.58 1.59
C ALA A 233 -5.00 -2.96 2.09
N ALA A 234 -4.26 -3.01 3.20
CA ALA A 234 -3.86 -4.25 3.86
C ALA A 234 -4.85 -4.72 4.95
N SER A 235 -6.03 -4.11 5.04
CA SER A 235 -7.02 -4.38 6.08
C SER A 235 -8.25 -5.12 5.53
N PRO A 236 -8.83 -6.07 6.29
CA PRO A 236 -10.08 -6.70 5.89
C PRO A 236 -11.26 -5.76 6.20
N THR A 237 -11.64 -4.94 5.23
CA THR A 237 -12.71 -3.94 5.33
C THR A 237 -14.10 -4.55 5.19
N LEU A 238 -15.13 -3.69 5.32
CA LEU A 238 -16.54 -4.03 5.15
C LEU A 238 -16.93 -4.06 3.68
N ASP A 239 -17.79 -5.00 3.30
CA ASP A 239 -18.39 -5.02 1.96
C ASP A 239 -19.76 -4.35 1.94
N PRO A 240 -20.14 -3.64 0.86
CA PRO A 240 -19.28 -3.05 -0.18
C PRO A 240 -18.84 -1.63 0.24
N VAL A 241 -17.57 -1.44 0.58
CA VAL A 241 -16.98 -0.12 0.89
C VAL A 241 -15.64 -0.01 0.15
N SER A 242 -15.31 1.19 -0.35
CA SER A 242 -13.97 1.45 -0.87
C SER A 242 -13.04 1.95 0.24
N GLU A 243 -11.82 1.42 0.29
CA GLU A 243 -10.79 1.90 1.21
C GLU A 243 -10.42 3.36 0.96
N LEU A 244 -10.68 3.90 -0.24
CA LEU A 244 -10.53 5.34 -0.52
C LEU A 244 -11.40 6.17 0.43
N ASP A 245 -12.63 5.74 0.66
CA ASP A 245 -13.60 6.46 1.48
C ASP A 245 -13.21 6.40 2.96
N ILE A 246 -12.74 5.22 3.39
CA ILE A 246 -12.26 4.98 4.75
C ILE A 246 -10.98 5.76 5.02
N ALA A 247 -10.03 5.73 4.09
CA ALA A 247 -8.80 6.49 4.19
C ALA A 247 -9.09 7.99 4.24
N GLY A 248 -10.05 8.47 3.43
CA GLY A 248 -10.58 9.83 3.51
C GLY A 248 -11.08 10.19 4.92
N ALA A 249 -11.87 9.31 5.54
CA ALA A 249 -12.34 9.49 6.92
C ALA A 249 -11.19 9.49 7.95
N ILE A 250 -10.19 8.62 7.77
CA ILE A 250 -9.01 8.56 8.65
C ILE A 250 -8.21 9.87 8.56
N ARG A 251 -7.94 10.39 7.37
CA ARG A 251 -7.16 11.62 7.23
C ARG A 251 -7.98 12.91 7.44
N GLY A 252 -9.31 12.79 7.45
CA GLY A 252 -10.25 13.91 7.59
C GLY A 252 -10.41 14.76 6.33
N GLU A 253 -10.06 14.22 5.15
CA GLU A 253 -10.17 14.88 3.85
C GLU A 253 -10.29 13.84 2.73
N PRO A 254 -11.15 14.03 1.72
CA PRO A 254 -11.18 13.21 0.51
C PRO A 254 -9.81 13.02 -0.13
N ILE A 255 -9.54 11.82 -0.64
CA ILE A 255 -8.38 11.57 -1.48
C ILE A 255 -8.67 12.12 -2.87
N ASP A 256 -7.81 13.02 -3.36
CA ASP A 256 -7.85 13.46 -4.74
C ASP A 256 -7.43 12.32 -5.66
N VAL A 257 -8.25 12.01 -6.66
CA VAL A 257 -8.02 10.94 -7.63
C VAL A 257 -8.08 11.43 -9.07
N VAL A 258 -7.24 10.83 -9.92
CA VAL A 258 -7.16 11.09 -11.36
C VAL A 258 -7.49 9.83 -12.13
N LYS A 259 -8.02 9.99 -13.35
CA LYS A 259 -8.33 8.86 -14.23
C LYS A 259 -7.04 8.15 -14.68
N CYS A 260 -7.10 6.83 -14.81
CA CYS A 260 -6.06 6.04 -15.46
C CYS A 260 -5.94 6.39 -16.97
N GLU A 261 -4.75 6.24 -17.53
CA GLU A 261 -4.48 6.40 -18.96
C GLU A 261 -5.08 5.27 -19.82
N THR A 262 -5.21 4.08 -19.24
CA THR A 262 -5.53 2.84 -19.98
C THR A 262 -6.85 2.19 -19.56
N SER A 263 -7.57 2.77 -18.60
CA SER A 263 -8.85 2.24 -18.11
C SER A 263 -9.72 3.32 -17.46
N ASP A 264 -10.97 2.96 -17.11
CA ASP A 264 -11.89 3.83 -16.36
C ASP A 264 -11.71 3.75 -14.83
N LEU A 265 -10.58 3.25 -14.36
CA LEU A 265 -10.19 3.30 -12.95
C LEU A 265 -9.68 4.69 -12.59
N TYR A 266 -9.73 5.00 -11.29
CA TYR A 266 -9.19 6.22 -10.72
C TYR A 266 -8.13 5.88 -9.67
N VAL A 267 -7.03 6.61 -9.67
CA VAL A 267 -5.87 6.42 -8.77
C VAL A 267 -5.55 7.71 -8.02
N PRO A 268 -4.94 7.66 -6.82
CA PRO A 268 -4.56 8.85 -6.08
C PRO A 268 -3.69 9.81 -6.92
N ALA A 269 -4.12 11.07 -7.02
CA ALA A 269 -3.49 12.10 -7.84
C ALA A 269 -2.02 12.36 -7.48
N ASN A 270 -1.69 12.19 -6.19
CA ASN A 270 -0.36 12.45 -5.64
C ASN A 270 0.48 11.18 -5.42
N ALA A 271 0.06 10.03 -5.96
CA ALA A 271 0.87 8.82 -5.89
C ALA A 271 2.25 9.03 -6.54
N GLU A 272 3.28 8.33 -6.05
CA GLU A 272 4.63 8.36 -6.61
C GLU A 272 4.68 7.62 -7.95
N ILE A 273 4.12 6.41 -8.01
CA ILE A 273 4.17 5.52 -9.17
C ILE A 273 2.82 4.81 -9.30
N VAL A 274 2.29 4.74 -10.52
CA VAL A 274 1.12 3.95 -10.88
C VAL A 274 1.45 3.06 -12.07
N LEU A 275 1.22 1.76 -11.92
CA LEU A 275 1.27 0.78 -13.00
C LEU A 275 -0.17 0.45 -13.41
N GLU A 276 -0.51 0.69 -14.66
CA GLU A 276 -1.85 0.42 -15.18
C GLU A 276 -1.82 -0.74 -16.14
N GLY A 277 -2.84 -1.58 -16.11
CA GLY A 277 -2.84 -2.78 -16.92
C GLY A 277 -4.05 -3.66 -16.74
N THR A 278 -3.87 -4.93 -17.07
CA THR A 278 -4.94 -5.91 -17.00
C THR A 278 -4.46 -7.24 -16.44
N ILE A 279 -5.32 -7.91 -15.68
CA ILE A 279 -5.11 -9.27 -15.20
C ILE A 279 -5.91 -10.22 -16.09
N HIS A 280 -5.23 -11.11 -16.80
CA HIS A 280 -5.91 -12.00 -17.75
C HIS A 280 -6.59 -13.17 -16.99
N PRO A 281 -7.84 -13.55 -17.33
CA PRO A 281 -8.59 -14.55 -16.57
C PRO A 281 -7.97 -15.95 -16.62
N LYS A 282 -7.32 -16.30 -17.72
CA LYS A 282 -6.80 -17.66 -17.99
C LYS A 282 -5.29 -17.80 -17.87
N GLU A 283 -4.57 -16.71 -17.73
CA GLU A 283 -3.11 -16.76 -17.77
C GLU A 283 -2.51 -16.87 -16.38
N ARG A 284 -1.58 -17.80 -16.23
CA ARG A 284 -0.88 -18.02 -14.97
C ARG A 284 0.61 -18.20 -15.21
N LYS A 285 1.43 -17.71 -14.28
CA LYS A 285 2.88 -17.95 -14.24
C LYS A 285 3.32 -18.34 -12.84
N LEU A 286 4.44 -19.04 -12.74
CA LEU A 286 4.96 -19.55 -11.48
C LEU A 286 5.56 -18.41 -10.63
N GLU A 287 5.00 -18.16 -9.46
CA GLU A 287 5.48 -17.16 -8.50
C GLU A 287 6.00 -17.81 -7.23
N GLY A 288 6.96 -17.13 -6.59
CA GLY A 288 7.58 -17.58 -5.36
C GLY A 288 8.74 -18.56 -5.56
N PRO A 289 9.31 -19.10 -4.47
CA PRO A 289 8.83 -18.88 -3.11
C PRO A 289 9.13 -17.45 -2.65
N GLY A 290 8.43 -17.01 -1.62
CA GLY A 290 8.67 -15.72 -0.98
C GLY A 290 8.51 -15.86 0.53
N PRO A 291 9.05 -14.91 1.31
CA PRO A 291 8.81 -14.84 2.74
C PRO A 291 7.34 -14.55 3.00
N GLU A 292 6.79 -15.18 4.03
CA GLU A 292 5.43 -14.94 4.50
C GLU A 292 5.47 -14.31 5.89
N TYR A 293 4.41 -13.57 6.23
CA TYR A 293 4.24 -12.92 7.53
C TYR A 293 4.41 -13.90 8.72
N ALA A 294 4.18 -15.20 8.55
CA ALA A 294 4.40 -16.19 9.62
C ALA A 294 5.89 -16.37 10.00
N GLY A 295 6.81 -15.79 9.23
CA GLY A 295 8.24 -15.87 9.47
C GLY A 295 8.98 -16.97 8.75
N TYR A 296 8.30 -17.66 7.82
CA TYR A 296 8.85 -18.75 7.03
C TYR A 296 8.72 -18.42 5.55
N TYR A 297 9.54 -19.08 4.73
CA TYR A 297 9.27 -19.11 3.29
C TYR A 297 8.07 -20.01 3.03
N ALA A 298 7.19 -19.60 2.13
CA ALA A 298 6.21 -20.52 1.58
C ALA A 298 6.96 -21.69 0.91
N ASN A 299 6.72 -22.91 1.37
CA ASN A 299 7.52 -24.08 0.95
C ASN A 299 7.35 -24.44 -0.54
N GLN A 300 6.35 -23.91 -1.26
CA GLN A 300 6.18 -24.18 -2.69
C GLN A 300 5.78 -22.93 -3.50
N PRO A 301 6.49 -22.67 -4.62
CA PRO A 301 6.01 -21.77 -5.67
C PRO A 301 4.62 -22.18 -6.17
N GLY A 302 3.84 -21.20 -6.64
CA GLY A 302 2.48 -21.44 -7.10
C GLY A 302 2.15 -20.69 -8.38
N MET A 303 1.25 -21.24 -9.19
CA MET A 303 0.76 -20.57 -10.40
C MET A 303 -0.17 -19.41 -10.01
N LYS A 304 0.20 -18.18 -10.34
CA LYS A 304 -0.54 -16.96 -10.03
C LYS A 304 -1.07 -16.27 -11.28
N PRO A 305 -2.23 -15.59 -11.22
CA PRO A 305 -2.67 -14.67 -12.26
C PRO A 305 -1.56 -13.73 -12.71
N VAL A 306 -1.53 -13.42 -14.00
CA VAL A 306 -0.56 -12.49 -14.58
C VAL A 306 -1.20 -11.13 -14.73
N PHE A 307 -0.59 -10.12 -14.10
CA PHE A 307 -0.83 -8.72 -14.41
C PHE A 307 0.12 -8.29 -15.54
N ARG A 308 -0.45 -7.70 -16.59
CA ARG A 308 0.30 -7.09 -17.69
C ARG A 308 0.19 -5.57 -17.61
N CYS A 309 1.31 -4.91 -17.40
CA CYS A 309 1.43 -3.46 -17.40
C CYS A 309 1.37 -2.93 -18.84
N LYS A 310 0.55 -1.90 -19.06
CA LYS A 310 0.33 -1.22 -20.35
C LYS A 310 0.73 0.26 -20.30
N ALA A 311 0.71 0.84 -19.10
CA ALA A 311 1.20 2.19 -18.86
C ALA A 311 1.81 2.31 -17.46
N ILE A 312 2.78 3.20 -17.33
CA ILE A 312 3.37 3.62 -16.07
C ILE A 312 3.25 5.14 -16.02
N THR A 313 2.65 5.67 -14.95
CA THR A 313 2.67 7.10 -14.67
C THR A 313 3.37 7.35 -13.34
N PHE A 314 4.27 8.32 -13.26
CA PHE A 314 5.03 8.58 -12.04
C PHE A 314 5.46 10.04 -11.89
N ARG A 315 5.73 10.43 -10.65
CA ARG A 315 6.27 11.75 -10.29
C ARG A 315 7.74 11.89 -10.69
N ASP A 316 8.20 13.12 -10.83
CA ASP A 316 9.62 13.40 -10.93
C ASP A 316 10.34 12.96 -9.64
N ASP A 317 11.50 12.32 -9.80
CA ASP A 317 12.29 11.78 -8.68
C ASP A 317 11.43 10.88 -7.76
N PRO A 318 10.85 9.80 -8.30
CA PRO A 318 9.83 9.02 -7.62
C PRO A 318 10.41 8.21 -6.46
N ILE A 319 9.65 8.09 -5.39
CA ILE A 319 9.99 7.30 -4.20
C ILE A 319 9.29 5.93 -4.28
N PHE A 320 10.06 4.87 -4.49
CA PHE A 320 9.52 3.52 -4.51
C PHE A 320 9.22 3.05 -3.07
N ARG A 321 7.99 2.60 -2.81
CA ARG A 321 7.60 2.14 -1.47
C ARG A 321 7.60 0.61 -1.41
N ALA A 322 8.24 0.05 -0.38
CA ALA A 322 8.35 -1.39 -0.22
C ALA A 322 8.37 -1.80 1.25
N THR A 323 8.26 -3.09 1.52
CA THR A 323 8.56 -3.70 2.83
C THR A 323 9.16 -5.09 2.64
N PRO A 324 10.21 -5.46 3.38
CA PRO A 324 10.61 -6.86 3.51
C PRO A 324 9.63 -7.63 4.40
N GLU A 325 9.00 -8.66 3.85
CA GLU A 325 8.22 -9.64 4.61
C GLU A 325 9.12 -10.68 5.30
N GLY A 326 8.59 -11.43 6.26
CA GLY A 326 9.29 -12.54 6.91
C GLY A 326 9.19 -12.54 8.43
N HIS A 327 10.28 -12.91 9.11
CA HIS A 327 10.27 -13.21 10.55
C HIS A 327 9.66 -12.06 11.39
N PRO A 328 8.74 -12.32 12.33
CA PRO A 328 8.21 -11.28 13.20
C PRO A 328 9.32 -10.51 13.95
N ILE A 329 9.19 -9.22 14.23
CA ILE A 329 8.06 -8.32 13.95
C ILE A 329 8.43 -7.40 12.77
N ASN A 330 7.61 -7.38 11.74
CA ASN A 330 7.70 -6.46 10.58
C ASN A 330 6.41 -5.60 10.46
N GLU A 331 6.23 -4.88 9.35
CA GLU A 331 5.05 -4.03 9.11
C GLU A 331 3.72 -4.82 9.14
N ASP A 332 3.67 -6.03 8.57
CA ASP A 332 2.46 -6.87 8.54
C ASP A 332 1.91 -7.12 9.94
N HIS A 333 2.78 -7.50 10.87
CA HIS A 333 2.41 -7.83 12.24
C HIS A 333 1.79 -6.63 12.95
N MET A 334 2.38 -5.46 12.78
CA MET A 334 1.93 -4.23 13.42
C MET A 334 0.59 -3.78 12.85
N MET A 335 0.46 -3.80 11.53
CA MET A 335 -0.79 -3.45 10.85
C MET A 335 -1.90 -4.42 11.24
N LEU A 336 -1.67 -5.74 11.11
CA LEU A 336 -2.67 -6.77 11.42
C LEU A 336 -3.06 -6.81 12.90
N ALA A 337 -2.14 -6.49 13.82
CA ALA A 337 -2.44 -6.38 15.25
C ALA A 337 -3.44 -5.25 15.56
N ILE A 338 -3.59 -4.27 14.67
CA ILE A 338 -4.56 -3.18 14.79
C ILE A 338 -5.81 -3.50 13.97
N THR A 339 -5.64 -3.85 12.70
CA THR A 339 -6.73 -3.88 11.73
C THR A 339 -7.66 -5.08 11.95
N ARG A 340 -7.12 -6.27 12.25
CA ARG A 340 -7.94 -7.48 12.45
C ARG A 340 -8.87 -7.39 13.67
N PRO A 341 -8.44 -6.91 14.85
CA PRO A 341 -9.36 -6.74 15.97
C PRO A 341 -10.46 -5.70 15.70
N CYS A 342 -10.16 -4.64 14.94
CA CYS A 342 -11.13 -3.60 14.61
C CYS A 342 -12.27 -4.10 13.69
N THR A 343 -11.98 -5.10 12.85
CA THR A 343 -12.90 -5.65 11.84
C THR A 343 -13.53 -6.98 12.26
N TRP A 344 -13.08 -7.59 13.36
CA TRP A 344 -13.65 -8.83 13.88
C TRP A 344 -15.14 -8.69 14.20
N ARG A 345 -15.56 -7.63 14.88
CA ARG A 345 -16.97 -7.47 15.29
C ARG A 345 -17.94 -7.28 14.12
N THR A 346 -17.49 -6.75 13.00
CA THR A 346 -18.36 -6.43 11.86
C THR A 346 -18.71 -7.66 11.03
N ARG A 347 -17.81 -8.65 10.90
CA ARG A 347 -18.07 -9.87 10.13
C ARG A 347 -19.01 -10.86 10.82
N TRP A 348 -19.03 -10.89 12.16
CA TRP A 348 -19.75 -11.93 12.92
C TRP A 348 -21.14 -11.52 13.43
N ARG A 349 -21.51 -10.24 13.37
CA ARG A 349 -22.85 -9.78 13.80
C ARG A 349 -23.98 -10.08 12.81
N GLY A 350 -23.67 -10.46 11.57
CA GLY A 350 -24.67 -10.80 10.55
C GLY A 350 -25.00 -12.29 10.41
N ARG A 351 -24.47 -13.14 11.31
CA ARG A 351 -24.68 -14.61 11.27
C ARG A 351 -25.21 -15.20 12.59
N ALA A 352 -25.68 -14.36 13.50
CA ALA A 352 -26.28 -14.79 14.78
C ALA A 352 -27.80 -14.62 14.76
#